data_AF-A0A8T4WAB9-F1
#
_entry.id   AF-A0A8T4WAB9-F1
#
_cell.length_a   1.000
_cell.length_b   1.000
_cell.length_c   1.000
_cell.angle_alpha   90.00
_cell.angle_beta   90.00
_cell.angle_gamma   90.00
#
_symmetry.space_group_name_H-M   'P 1'
#
loop_
_entity.id
_entity.type
_entity.pdbx_description
1 polymer ?
#
loop_
_entity_poly.entity_id
_entity_poly.type
_entity_poly.pdbx_seq_one_letter_code
_entity_poly.pdbx_strand_id
1 'polypeptide(L)'
;MSDNSRENHSSEEEEVLRGPEDVVEVKQEKSSRRGKSTRHKSNATFGGFIAWAAFVIIWLFFFAGDFGIFENIAVALSSFILVGGVMGAIWSPSDAGPQGTGWRINISIISGVLWLAFIILWLPFFMEEFSLYRNIAVMIGSTLLLLLVNSSSWVSAAPGAGNIKRRTTAGSAVFLVWIILSIYWLWFEAETYVWEQNFGLGLLSLLIVLMIETGIFRSDIGTSTGTVNPYVPIGILFAWIAVLFVWFWFFAAPFSGYQNLAVFLASMMLFAGIGYLYLRNQRDSIDDLDWE
;
A
#
# COMPACT_ATOMS: atom_id res chain seq x y z
N MET A 1 -25.72 -8.35 -43.87
CA MET A 1 -24.72 -8.37 -44.95
C MET A 1 -24.86 -7.06 -45.69
N SER A 2 -24.23 -6.02 -45.16
CA SER A 2 -24.28 -4.65 -45.68
C SER A 2 -22.88 -4.09 -45.52
N ASP A 3 -22.25 -3.94 -46.67
CA ASP A 3 -20.87 -3.58 -46.94
C ASP A 3 -20.65 -2.10 -46.61
N ASN A 4 -19.81 -1.79 -45.63
CA ASN A 4 -19.43 -0.43 -45.26
C ASN A 4 -17.90 -0.31 -45.33
N SER A 5 -17.40 -0.45 -46.56
CA SER A 5 -16.00 -0.49 -46.92
C SER A 5 -15.72 0.67 -47.88
N ARG A 6 -15.68 1.92 -47.40
CA ARG A 6 -15.14 3.07 -48.16
C ARG A 6 -15.00 4.29 -47.25
N GLU A 7 -13.95 5.06 -47.53
CA GLU A 7 -13.56 6.33 -46.90
C GLU A 7 -12.66 6.22 -45.66
N ASN A 8 -11.38 5.87 -45.87
CA ASN A 8 -10.33 6.26 -44.93
C ASN A 8 -8.95 6.40 -45.59
N HIS A 9 -8.90 6.84 -46.85
CA HIS A 9 -7.67 6.83 -47.65
C HIS A 9 -7.08 8.23 -47.97
N SER A 10 -7.59 9.31 -47.35
CA SER A 10 -7.22 10.69 -47.74
C SER A 10 -6.44 11.50 -46.70
N SER A 11 -6.00 10.90 -45.59
CA SER A 11 -5.26 11.64 -44.54
C SER A 11 -3.76 11.37 -44.48
N GLU A 12 -3.23 10.44 -45.29
CA GLU A 12 -1.79 10.11 -45.29
C GLU A 12 -0.96 10.97 -46.26
N GLU A 13 -1.58 11.69 -47.21
CA GLU A 13 -0.83 12.49 -48.19
C GLU A 13 -0.54 13.94 -47.74
N GLU A 14 -1.16 14.42 -46.66
CA GLU A 14 -0.94 15.81 -46.18
C GLU A 14 0.26 15.99 -45.24
N GLU A 15 0.93 14.89 -44.84
CA GLU A 15 2.08 14.95 -43.91
C GLU A 15 3.45 15.10 -44.62
N VAL A 16 3.50 14.99 -45.96
CA VAL A 16 4.76 14.95 -46.73
C VAL A 16 5.26 16.34 -47.16
N LEU A 17 4.50 17.42 -46.96
CA LEU A 17 4.86 18.78 -47.41
C LEU A 17 5.15 19.78 -46.28
N ARG A 18 5.40 19.34 -45.04
CA ARG A 18 6.00 20.22 -44.03
C ARG A 18 7.51 20.18 -44.16
N GLY A 19 8.08 21.27 -44.69
CA GLY A 19 9.52 21.42 -44.83
C GLY A 19 10.24 21.34 -43.47
N PRO A 20 11.53 20.98 -43.46
CA PRO A 20 12.33 20.89 -42.22
C PRO A 20 12.38 22.21 -41.43
N GLU A 21 12.02 23.34 -42.04
CA GLU A 21 11.97 24.66 -41.41
C GLU A 21 10.78 24.80 -40.43
N ASP A 22 9.60 24.27 -40.76
CA ASP A 22 8.40 24.32 -39.90
C ASP A 22 8.58 23.49 -38.61
N VAL A 23 9.38 22.42 -38.68
CA VAL A 23 9.71 21.58 -37.52
C VAL A 23 10.63 22.31 -36.52
N VAL A 24 11.48 23.23 -37.01
CA VAL A 24 12.40 24.01 -36.16
C VAL A 24 11.67 25.11 -35.42
N GLU A 25 10.72 25.79 -36.08
CA GLU A 25 9.96 26.89 -35.46
C GLU A 25 9.01 26.39 -34.36
N VAL A 26 8.31 25.27 -34.58
CA VAL A 26 7.46 24.63 -33.55
C VAL A 26 8.28 24.15 -32.34
N LYS A 27 9.55 23.78 -32.54
CA LYS A 27 10.45 23.36 -31.46
C LYS A 27 10.99 24.54 -30.65
N GLN A 28 11.22 25.70 -31.29
CA GLN A 28 11.66 26.91 -30.58
C GLN A 28 10.55 27.50 -29.69
N GLU A 29 9.30 27.54 -30.16
CA GLU A 29 8.20 28.10 -29.37
C GLU A 29 7.90 27.28 -28.10
N LYS A 30 8.05 25.95 -28.17
CA LYS A 30 7.89 25.07 -26.99
C LYS A 30 9.00 25.25 -25.95
N SER A 31 10.20 25.69 -26.34
CA SER A 31 11.31 25.88 -25.39
C SER A 31 11.15 27.15 -24.53
N SER A 32 10.57 28.22 -25.08
CA SER A 32 10.45 29.51 -24.38
C SER A 32 9.38 29.50 -23.28
N ARG A 33 8.33 28.68 -23.41
CA ARG A 33 7.28 28.53 -22.37
C ARG A 33 7.76 27.71 -21.16
N ARG A 34 8.78 26.85 -21.31
CA ARG A 34 9.30 26.00 -20.22
C ARG A 34 10.06 26.79 -19.14
N GLY A 35 10.66 27.93 -19.49
CA GLY A 35 11.49 28.71 -18.56
C GLY A 35 10.72 29.50 -17.49
N LYS A 36 9.45 29.86 -17.72
CA LYS A 36 8.65 30.63 -16.74
C LYS A 36 8.07 29.77 -15.61
N SER A 37 7.81 28.48 -15.87
CA SER A 37 7.21 27.56 -14.88
C SER A 37 8.14 27.26 -13.70
N THR A 38 9.46 27.17 -13.93
CA THR A 38 10.42 26.75 -12.91
C THR A 38 10.64 27.80 -11.81
N ARG A 39 10.58 29.09 -12.14
CA ARG A 39 10.75 30.19 -11.15
C ARG A 39 9.65 30.22 -10.10
N HIS A 40 8.39 29.98 -10.48
CA HIS A 40 7.27 29.98 -9.53
C HIS A 40 7.36 28.83 -8.51
N LYS A 41 7.85 27.65 -8.94
CA LYS A 41 7.99 26.48 -8.06
C LYS A 41 9.09 26.64 -7.00
N SER A 42 10.19 27.32 -7.35
CA SER A 42 11.27 27.62 -6.39
C SER A 42 10.78 28.52 -5.26
N ASN A 43 10.02 29.58 -5.59
CA ASN A 43 9.49 30.51 -4.61
C ASN A 43 8.48 29.84 -3.65
N ALA A 44 7.66 28.90 -4.15
CA ALA A 44 6.72 28.15 -3.33
C ALA A 44 7.43 27.28 -2.28
N THR A 45 8.53 26.62 -2.65
CA THR A 45 9.29 25.76 -1.74
C THR A 45 9.94 26.56 -0.61
N PHE A 46 10.55 27.71 -0.96
CA PHE A 46 11.14 28.61 0.02
C PHE A 46 10.09 29.24 0.96
N GLY A 47 8.96 29.69 0.39
CA GLY A 47 7.83 30.22 1.17
C GLY A 47 7.23 29.18 2.13
N GLY A 48 7.10 27.93 1.69
CA GLY A 48 6.67 26.81 2.53
C GLY A 48 7.60 26.56 3.72
N PHE A 49 8.91 26.58 3.48
CA PHE A 49 9.90 26.42 4.55
C PHE A 49 9.84 27.56 5.58
N ILE A 50 9.71 28.82 5.13
CA ILE A 50 9.55 29.97 6.03
C ILE A 50 8.26 29.84 6.84
N ALA A 51 7.15 29.46 6.22
CA ALA A 51 5.87 29.29 6.90
C ALA A 51 5.95 28.19 7.97
N TRP A 52 6.59 27.06 7.65
CA TRP A 52 6.84 25.99 8.64
C TRP A 52 7.71 26.47 9.80
N ALA A 53 8.84 27.14 9.52
CA ALA A 53 9.74 27.63 10.56
C ALA A 53 9.03 28.65 11.47
N ALA A 54 8.24 29.57 10.90
CA ALA A 54 7.43 30.52 11.67
C ALA A 54 6.40 29.82 12.56
N PHE A 55 5.72 28.80 12.04
CA PHE A 55 4.81 27.97 12.83
C PHE A 55 5.51 27.30 14.01
N VAL A 56 6.65 26.64 13.78
CA VAL A 56 7.40 25.96 14.85
C VAL A 56 7.86 26.94 15.92
N ILE A 57 8.34 28.13 15.53
CA ILE A 57 8.72 29.18 16.48
C ILE A 57 7.51 29.59 17.33
N ILE A 58 6.37 29.91 16.70
CA ILE A 58 5.15 30.30 17.41
C ILE A 58 4.69 29.17 18.35
N TRP A 59 4.69 27.92 17.89
CA TRP A 59 4.32 26.77 18.70
C TRP A 59 5.19 26.65 19.96
N LEU A 60 6.52 26.71 19.79
CA LEU A 60 7.47 26.59 20.89
C LEU A 60 7.36 27.72 21.91
N PHE A 61 7.03 28.93 21.47
CA PHE A 61 6.89 30.08 22.38
C PHE A 61 5.59 30.09 23.17
N PHE A 62 4.47 29.68 22.57
CA PHE A 62 3.14 29.88 23.15
C PHE A 62 2.49 28.61 23.69
N PHE A 63 2.81 27.44 23.14
CA PHE A 63 2.07 26.21 23.41
C PHE A 63 2.92 25.11 24.05
N ALA A 64 4.22 25.08 23.77
CA ALA A 64 5.09 23.98 24.20
C ALA A 64 5.22 23.79 25.72
N GLY A 65 4.87 24.80 26.52
CA GLY A 65 4.95 24.74 27.99
C GLY A 65 4.02 23.70 28.62
N ASP A 66 2.92 23.36 27.96
CA ASP A 66 1.93 22.38 28.45
C ASP A 66 2.21 20.95 27.96
N PHE A 67 3.27 20.73 27.18
CA PHE A 67 3.58 19.46 26.53
C PHE A 67 4.99 18.95 26.85
N GLY A 68 5.17 17.63 26.89
CA GLY A 68 6.48 17.02 27.02
C GLY A 68 7.38 17.19 25.80
N ILE A 69 8.64 16.75 25.92
CA ILE A 69 9.62 16.90 24.83
C ILE A 69 9.25 16.06 23.59
N PHE A 70 8.67 14.86 23.79
CA PHE A 70 8.32 13.96 22.69
C PHE A 70 7.11 14.47 21.91
N GLU A 71 6.11 14.99 22.62
CA GLU A 71 4.92 15.63 22.08
C GLU A 71 5.29 16.85 21.23
N ASN A 72 6.17 17.72 21.74
CA ASN A 72 6.65 18.89 21.01
C ASN A 72 7.45 18.50 19.75
N ILE A 73 8.32 17.48 19.83
CA ILE A 73 9.03 16.93 18.66
C ILE A 73 8.04 16.39 17.62
N ALA A 74 7.01 15.67 18.07
CA ALA A 74 5.99 15.13 17.17
C ALA A 74 5.20 16.21 16.45
N VAL A 75 4.84 17.32 17.11
CA VAL A 75 4.18 18.46 16.45
C VAL A 75 5.10 19.11 15.41
N ALA A 76 6.38 19.30 15.74
CA ALA A 76 7.36 19.85 14.80
C ALA A 76 7.56 18.96 13.56
N LEU A 77 7.69 17.63 13.76
CA LEU A 77 7.83 16.66 12.67
C LEU A 77 6.55 16.55 11.83
N SER A 78 5.38 16.50 12.46
CA SER A 78 4.10 16.40 11.76
C SER A 78 3.86 17.62 10.88
N SER A 79 4.08 18.83 11.41
CA SER A 79 3.96 20.06 10.62
C SER A 79 4.97 20.12 9.46
N PHE A 80 6.19 19.62 9.66
CA PHE A 80 7.20 19.54 8.59
C PHE A 80 6.74 18.61 7.46
N ILE A 81 6.23 17.43 7.82
CA ILE A 81 5.71 16.45 6.86
C ILE A 81 4.50 17.01 6.11
N LEU A 82 3.58 17.70 6.79
CA LEU A 82 2.43 18.36 6.14
C LEU A 82 2.88 19.37 5.09
N VAL A 83 3.83 20.26 5.42
CA VAL A 83 4.36 21.24 4.47
C VAL A 83 5.10 20.55 3.32
N GLY A 84 5.93 19.54 3.62
CA GLY A 84 6.62 18.73 2.62
C GLY A 84 5.67 18.03 1.66
N GLY A 85 4.55 17.51 2.17
CA GLY A 85 3.51 16.86 1.37
C GLY A 85 2.73 17.81 0.47
N VAL A 86 2.36 18.99 0.98
CA VAL A 86 1.74 20.05 0.16
C VAL A 86 2.69 20.45 -0.96
N MET A 87 3.98 20.63 -0.66
CA MET A 87 4.99 20.90 -1.69
C MET A 87 5.10 19.75 -2.68
N GLY A 88 5.18 18.50 -2.22
CA GLY A 88 5.19 17.31 -3.08
C GLY A 88 4.01 17.27 -4.06
N ALA A 89 2.81 17.58 -3.58
CA ALA A 89 1.61 17.64 -4.40
C ALA A 89 1.64 18.80 -5.43
N ILE A 90 2.19 19.97 -5.08
CA ILE A 90 2.37 21.10 -6.01
C ILE A 90 3.39 20.76 -7.12
N TRP A 91 4.41 19.98 -6.78
CA TRP A 91 5.47 19.60 -7.72
C TRP A 91 5.09 18.44 -8.65
N SER A 92 4.11 17.63 -8.24
CA SER A 92 3.57 16.54 -9.04
C SER A 92 2.95 17.08 -10.34
N PRO A 93 3.32 16.54 -11.53
CA PRO A 93 2.76 17.00 -12.79
C PRO A 93 1.27 16.67 -12.87
N SER A 94 0.42 17.67 -13.10
CA SER A 94 -1.01 17.48 -13.34
C SER A 94 -1.30 16.54 -14.51
N ASP A 95 -0.39 16.54 -15.49
CA ASP A 95 -0.55 15.83 -16.76
C ASP A 95 0.28 14.53 -16.79
N ALA A 96 0.78 14.06 -15.64
CA ALA A 96 1.52 12.81 -15.56
C ALA A 96 0.60 11.62 -15.88
N GLY A 97 0.88 10.95 -17.00
CA GLY A 97 0.34 9.64 -17.38
C GLY A 97 -0.86 9.68 -18.35
N PRO A 98 -1.19 8.52 -18.96
CA PRO A 98 -2.36 8.40 -19.84
C PRO A 98 -3.64 8.80 -19.09
N GLN A 99 -4.49 9.62 -19.71
CA GLN A 99 -5.80 10.01 -19.17
C GLN A 99 -5.79 10.95 -17.94
N GLY A 100 -4.74 11.76 -17.75
CA GLY A 100 -4.74 12.78 -16.69
C GLY A 100 -4.68 12.18 -15.29
N THR A 101 -3.83 11.17 -15.08
CA THR A 101 -3.66 10.48 -13.79
C THR A 101 -2.99 11.32 -12.69
N GLY A 102 -2.52 12.54 -12.99
CA GLY A 102 -1.82 13.41 -12.03
C GLY A 102 -2.60 13.69 -10.74
N TRP A 103 -3.93 13.82 -10.81
CA TRP A 103 -4.75 14.03 -9.60
C TRP A 103 -4.74 12.82 -8.65
N ARG A 104 -4.64 11.59 -9.17
CA ARG A 104 -4.59 10.36 -8.35
C ARG A 104 -3.28 10.27 -7.57
N ILE A 105 -2.18 10.65 -8.24
CA ILE A 105 -0.86 10.77 -7.61
C ILE A 105 -0.92 11.79 -6.47
N ASN A 106 -1.56 12.94 -6.70
CA ASN A 106 -1.71 13.97 -5.66
C ASN A 106 -2.51 13.49 -4.46
N ILE A 107 -3.63 12.78 -4.68
CA ILE A 107 -4.39 12.16 -3.57
C ILE A 107 -3.52 11.16 -2.81
N SER A 108 -2.69 10.38 -3.52
CA SER A 108 -1.81 9.40 -2.88
C SER A 108 -0.75 10.07 -2.01
N ILE A 109 -0.12 11.14 -2.52
CA ILE A 109 0.86 11.93 -1.77
C ILE A 109 0.20 12.56 -0.53
N ILE A 110 -0.93 13.26 -0.72
CA ILE A 110 -1.61 13.97 0.37
C ILE A 110 -2.10 13.00 1.44
N SER A 111 -2.73 11.89 1.05
CA SER A 111 -3.23 10.90 2.00
C SER A 111 -2.10 10.22 2.78
N GLY A 112 -0.99 9.86 2.12
CA GLY A 112 0.18 9.30 2.80
C GLY A 112 0.81 10.26 3.80
N VAL A 113 0.92 11.54 3.43
CA VAL A 113 1.41 12.62 4.31
C VAL A 113 0.50 12.83 5.52
N LEU A 114 -0.82 12.89 5.30
CA LEU A 114 -1.79 13.04 6.38
C LEU A 114 -1.79 11.83 7.32
N TRP A 115 -1.64 10.62 6.79
CA TRP A 115 -1.54 9.40 7.59
C TRP A 115 -0.24 9.37 8.42
N LEU A 116 0.89 9.78 7.86
CA LEU A 116 2.15 9.89 8.63
C LEU A 116 2.05 10.95 9.73
N ALA A 117 1.50 12.12 9.43
CA ALA A 117 1.26 13.16 10.43
C ALA A 117 0.32 12.64 11.53
N PHE A 118 -0.73 11.90 11.17
CA PHE A 118 -1.61 11.25 12.11
C PHE A 118 -0.85 10.29 13.04
N ILE A 119 0.01 9.40 12.53
CA ILE A 119 0.78 8.46 13.37
C ILE A 119 1.72 9.19 14.33
N ILE A 120 2.43 10.19 13.81
CA ILE A 120 3.40 10.95 14.60
C ILE A 120 2.71 11.71 15.73
N LEU A 121 1.49 12.22 15.50
CA LEU A 121 0.69 12.84 16.56
C LEU A 121 0.01 11.81 17.47
N TRP A 122 -0.46 10.69 16.94
CA TRP A 122 -1.16 9.68 17.72
C TRP A 122 -0.28 9.08 18.82
N LEU A 123 0.95 8.70 18.46
CA LEU A 123 1.84 7.96 19.36
C LEU A 123 2.17 8.70 20.68
N PRO A 124 2.58 9.98 20.69
CA PRO A 124 2.90 10.65 21.94
C PRO A 124 1.68 11.29 22.64
N PHE A 125 0.62 11.66 21.91
CA PHE A 125 -0.51 12.37 22.53
C PHE A 125 -1.62 11.44 23.04
N PHE A 126 -1.87 10.33 22.36
CA PHE A 126 -3.05 9.50 22.63
C PHE A 126 -2.71 8.10 23.09
N MET A 127 -1.50 7.60 22.82
CA MET A 127 -1.16 6.20 23.10
C MET A 127 -1.33 5.84 24.59
N GLU A 128 -1.01 6.74 25.51
CA GLU A 128 -1.11 6.48 26.95
C GLU A 128 -2.55 6.39 27.46
N GLU A 129 -3.51 6.99 26.76
CA GLU A 129 -4.94 6.97 27.14
C GLU A 129 -5.63 5.64 26.76
N PHE A 130 -5.01 4.86 25.87
CA PHE A 130 -5.59 3.64 25.32
C PHE A 130 -4.77 2.40 25.67
N SER A 131 -5.43 1.26 25.79
CA SER A 131 -4.74 -0.03 25.92
C SER A 131 -3.96 -0.35 24.64
N LEU A 132 -2.98 -1.27 24.74
CA LEU A 132 -2.21 -1.73 23.59
C LEU A 132 -3.11 -2.19 22.43
N TYR A 133 -4.18 -2.96 22.71
CA TYR A 133 -5.08 -3.44 21.66
C TYR A 133 -5.86 -2.33 20.99
N ARG A 134 -6.37 -1.35 21.74
CA ARG A 134 -7.06 -0.19 21.18
C ARG A 134 -6.12 0.66 20.33
N ASN A 135 -4.87 0.85 20.77
CA ASN A 135 -3.86 1.51 19.96
C ASN A 135 -3.60 0.76 18.65
N ILE A 136 -3.46 -0.56 18.68
CA ILE A 136 -3.32 -1.38 17.46
C ILE A 136 -4.57 -1.26 16.58
N ALA A 137 -5.78 -1.26 17.16
CA ALA A 137 -7.03 -1.08 16.43
C ALA A 137 -7.08 0.27 15.69
N VAL A 138 -6.63 1.36 16.34
CA VAL A 138 -6.55 2.69 15.72
C VAL A 138 -5.52 2.71 14.61
N MET A 139 -4.35 2.10 14.81
CA MET A 139 -3.33 1.99 13.76
C MET A 139 -3.86 1.25 12.54
N ILE A 140 -4.47 0.08 12.72
CA ILE A 140 -5.08 -0.71 11.65
C ILE A 140 -6.22 0.08 10.98
N GLY A 141 -7.08 0.73 11.76
CA GLY A 141 -8.19 1.54 11.25
C GLY A 141 -7.73 2.74 10.42
N SER A 142 -6.68 3.43 10.84
CA SER A 142 -6.09 4.53 10.07
C SER A 142 -5.45 4.05 8.76
N THR A 143 -4.77 2.90 8.78
CA THR A 143 -4.21 2.27 7.57
C THR A 143 -5.32 1.81 6.63
N LEU A 144 -6.41 1.24 7.15
CA LEU A 144 -7.58 0.89 6.37
C LEU A 144 -8.16 2.11 5.65
N LEU A 145 -8.31 3.23 6.36
CA LEU A 145 -8.78 4.49 5.77
C LEU A 145 -7.86 4.97 4.65
N LEU A 146 -6.53 4.94 4.87
CA LEU A 146 -5.53 5.27 3.86
C LEU A 146 -5.68 4.38 2.61
N LEU A 147 -5.80 3.07 2.80
CA LEU A 147 -5.96 2.10 1.71
C LEU A 147 -7.25 2.35 0.93
N LEU A 148 -8.37 2.67 1.60
CA LEU A 148 -9.64 2.98 0.95
C LEU A 148 -9.57 4.26 0.12
N VAL A 149 -8.99 5.33 0.67
CA VAL A 149 -8.79 6.60 -0.05
C VAL A 149 -7.92 6.38 -1.28
N ASN A 150 -6.82 5.65 -1.14
CA ASN A 150 -5.92 5.38 -2.27
C ASN A 150 -6.57 4.45 -3.31
N SER A 151 -7.11 3.31 -2.89
CA SER A 151 -7.69 2.32 -3.80
C SER A 151 -8.88 2.89 -4.59
N SER A 152 -9.73 3.70 -3.95
CA SER A 152 -10.85 4.37 -4.64
C SER A 152 -10.37 5.36 -5.71
N SER A 153 -9.24 6.04 -5.49
CA SER A 153 -8.65 6.92 -6.50
C SER A 153 -8.10 6.16 -7.71
N TRP A 154 -7.75 4.87 -7.58
CA TRP A 154 -7.16 4.04 -8.63
C TRP A 154 -8.13 3.04 -9.28
N VAL A 155 -9.30 2.79 -8.69
CA VAL A 155 -10.25 1.76 -9.15
C VAL A 155 -10.68 1.93 -10.62
N SER A 156 -10.78 3.17 -11.09
CA SER A 156 -11.17 3.49 -12.47
C SER A 156 -10.03 3.46 -13.48
N ALA A 157 -8.77 3.39 -13.05
CA ALA A 157 -7.60 3.31 -13.94
C ALA A 157 -7.26 1.87 -14.35
N ALA A 158 -7.80 0.87 -13.64
CA ALA A 158 -7.52 -0.53 -13.93
C ALA A 158 -8.11 -0.93 -15.31
N PRO A 159 -7.29 -1.35 -16.29
CA PRO A 159 -7.77 -1.79 -17.60
C PRO A 159 -8.72 -2.98 -17.48
N GLY A 160 -9.80 -2.94 -18.27
CA GLY A 160 -10.92 -3.87 -18.19
C GLY A 160 -10.61 -5.31 -18.60
N ALA A 161 -10.60 -6.20 -17.63
CA ALA A 161 -10.92 -7.62 -17.82
C ALA A 161 -12.08 -7.96 -16.88
N GLY A 162 -13.31 -8.05 -17.43
CA GLY A 162 -14.55 -8.13 -16.64
C GLY A 162 -14.56 -9.27 -15.60
N ASN A 163 -13.97 -10.41 -15.93
CA ASN A 163 -13.88 -11.55 -15.01
C ASN A 163 -12.83 -11.33 -13.91
N ILE A 164 -11.68 -10.73 -14.23
CA ILE A 164 -10.66 -10.35 -13.24
C ILE A 164 -11.26 -9.35 -12.25
N LYS A 165 -12.06 -8.38 -12.74
CA LYS A 165 -12.72 -7.38 -11.91
C LYS A 165 -13.65 -7.98 -10.85
N ARG A 166 -14.44 -9.02 -11.17
CA ARG A 166 -15.38 -9.62 -10.20
C ARG A 166 -14.63 -10.34 -9.07
N ARG A 167 -13.58 -11.10 -9.39
CA ARG A 167 -12.80 -11.86 -8.39
C ARG A 167 -11.98 -10.94 -7.50
N THR A 168 -11.29 -9.95 -8.08
CA THR A 168 -10.55 -8.95 -7.29
C THR A 168 -11.47 -8.16 -6.38
N THR A 169 -12.70 -7.84 -6.83
CA THR A 169 -13.71 -7.19 -5.99
C THR A 169 -14.15 -8.10 -4.83
N ALA A 170 -14.40 -9.39 -5.10
CA ALA A 170 -14.81 -10.34 -4.07
C ALA A 170 -13.72 -10.55 -3.01
N GLY A 171 -12.46 -10.77 -3.43
CA GLY A 171 -11.35 -10.89 -2.49
C GLY A 171 -11.13 -9.61 -1.69
N SER A 172 -11.09 -8.45 -2.37
CA SER A 172 -10.99 -7.16 -1.67
C SER A 172 -12.10 -6.99 -0.62
N ALA A 173 -13.34 -7.40 -0.92
CA ALA A 173 -14.45 -7.33 0.03
C ALA A 173 -14.23 -8.27 1.24
N VAL A 174 -13.81 -9.51 1.03
CA VAL A 174 -13.49 -10.46 2.11
C VAL A 174 -12.39 -9.91 3.01
N PHE A 175 -11.30 -9.42 2.42
CA PHE A 175 -10.20 -8.81 3.16
C PHE A 175 -10.63 -7.58 3.96
N LEU A 176 -11.44 -6.69 3.38
CA LEU A 176 -11.97 -5.51 4.07
C LEU A 176 -12.86 -5.89 5.26
N VAL A 177 -13.75 -6.88 5.09
CA VAL A 177 -14.60 -7.40 6.17
C VAL A 177 -13.73 -7.95 7.30
N TRP A 178 -12.68 -8.71 6.97
CA TRP A 178 -11.75 -9.23 7.97
C TRP A 178 -11.02 -8.13 8.75
N ILE A 179 -10.54 -7.07 8.07
CA ILE A 179 -9.91 -5.94 8.76
C ILE A 179 -10.92 -5.25 9.70
N ILE A 180 -12.15 -5.00 9.24
CA ILE A 180 -13.19 -4.36 10.07
C ILE A 180 -13.50 -5.22 11.31
N LEU A 181 -13.63 -6.53 11.14
CA LEU A 181 -13.83 -7.46 12.25
C LEU A 181 -12.62 -7.49 13.20
N SER A 182 -11.39 -7.40 12.67
CA SER A 182 -10.18 -7.34 13.48
C SER A 182 -10.11 -6.05 14.31
N ILE A 183 -10.48 -4.90 13.72
CA ILE A 183 -10.59 -3.62 14.44
C ILE A 183 -11.64 -3.74 15.55
N TYR A 184 -12.82 -4.28 15.24
CA TYR A 184 -13.88 -4.51 16.21
C TYR A 184 -13.39 -5.39 17.38
N TRP A 185 -12.77 -6.53 17.07
CA TRP A 185 -12.23 -7.45 18.07
C TRP A 185 -11.21 -6.77 19.00
N LEU A 186 -10.22 -6.09 18.41
CA LEU A 186 -9.17 -5.40 19.16
C LEU A 186 -9.72 -4.27 20.04
N TRP A 187 -10.77 -3.60 19.59
CA TRP A 187 -11.36 -2.49 20.33
C TRP A 187 -12.26 -2.95 21.48
N PHE A 188 -13.10 -3.97 21.27
CA PHE A 188 -14.15 -4.33 22.21
C PHE A 188 -13.85 -5.59 23.04
N GLU A 189 -13.21 -6.60 22.46
CA GLU A 189 -13.16 -7.95 23.05
C GLU A 189 -11.77 -8.32 23.57
N ALA A 190 -10.71 -7.83 22.93
CA ALA A 190 -9.34 -8.31 23.15
C ALA A 190 -8.85 -8.16 24.60
N GLU A 191 -9.34 -7.16 25.35
CA GLU A 191 -8.95 -6.95 26.76
C GLU A 191 -9.40 -8.09 27.68
N THR A 192 -10.38 -8.89 27.28
CA THR A 192 -10.86 -10.04 28.07
C THR A 192 -9.99 -11.29 27.93
N TYR A 193 -9.03 -11.28 27.01
CA TYR A 193 -8.14 -12.40 26.71
C TYR A 193 -6.67 -12.05 26.98
N VAL A 194 -5.87 -13.07 27.30
CA VAL A 194 -4.41 -12.90 27.35
C VAL A 194 -3.85 -12.71 25.94
N TRP A 195 -2.68 -12.07 25.83
CA TRP A 195 -2.13 -11.66 24.54
C TRP A 195 -1.84 -12.84 23.60
N GLU A 196 -1.46 -14.01 24.14
CA GLU A 196 -1.25 -15.23 23.37
C GLU A 196 -2.55 -15.72 22.71
N GLN A 197 -3.67 -15.67 23.43
CA GLN A 197 -4.97 -16.07 22.91
C GLN A 197 -5.46 -15.10 21.83
N ASN A 198 -5.32 -13.78 22.05
CA ASN A 198 -5.62 -12.78 21.02
C ASN A 198 -4.78 -12.99 19.76
N PHE A 199 -3.48 -13.28 19.91
CA PHE A 199 -2.60 -13.58 18.79
C PHE A 199 -3.04 -14.85 18.05
N GLY A 200 -3.39 -15.91 18.79
CA GLY A 200 -3.97 -17.13 18.23
C GLY A 200 -5.25 -16.88 17.43
N LEU A 201 -6.22 -16.12 17.97
CA LEU A 201 -7.45 -15.77 17.26
C LEU A 201 -7.18 -14.94 16.01
N GLY A 202 -6.22 -14.02 16.07
CA GLY A 202 -5.72 -13.28 14.90
C GLY A 202 -5.24 -14.23 13.80
N LEU A 203 -4.37 -15.21 14.14
CA LEU A 203 -3.88 -16.21 13.20
C LEU A 203 -4.98 -17.11 12.62
N LEU A 204 -5.91 -17.56 13.45
CA LEU A 204 -7.04 -18.39 13.00
C LEU A 204 -7.92 -17.62 12.01
N SER A 205 -8.25 -16.37 12.32
CA SER A 205 -9.04 -15.52 11.44
C SER A 205 -8.33 -15.26 10.10
N LEU A 206 -7.01 -15.03 10.13
CA LEU A 206 -6.18 -14.88 8.93
C LEU A 206 -6.20 -16.16 8.10
N LEU A 207 -6.05 -17.33 8.73
CA LEU A 207 -6.11 -18.62 8.05
C LEU A 207 -7.44 -18.82 7.30
N ILE A 208 -8.57 -18.52 7.96
CA ILE A 208 -9.90 -18.62 7.36
C ILE A 208 -10.01 -17.71 6.12
N VAL A 209 -9.54 -16.46 6.23
CA VAL A 209 -9.54 -15.51 5.10
C VAL A 209 -8.69 -16.02 3.95
N LEU A 210 -7.46 -16.46 4.22
CA LEU A 210 -6.58 -16.99 3.18
C LEU A 210 -7.17 -18.23 2.49
N MET A 211 -7.89 -19.09 3.22
CA MET A 211 -8.62 -20.22 2.64
C MET A 211 -9.75 -19.75 1.71
N ILE A 212 -10.53 -18.76 2.12
CA ILE A 212 -11.61 -18.17 1.29
C ILE A 212 -11.01 -17.53 0.03
N GLU A 213 -9.96 -16.72 0.18
CA GLU A 213 -9.26 -16.06 -0.94
C GLU A 213 -8.70 -17.07 -1.94
N THR A 214 -8.05 -18.12 -1.44
CA THR A 214 -7.55 -19.21 -2.29
C THR A 214 -8.70 -19.88 -3.07
N GLY A 215 -9.88 -20.02 -2.45
CA GLY A 215 -11.09 -20.48 -3.12
C GLY A 215 -11.56 -19.54 -4.24
N ILE A 216 -11.55 -18.21 -3.99
CA ILE A 216 -11.93 -17.18 -4.97
C ILE A 216 -10.97 -17.18 -6.18
N PHE A 217 -9.67 -17.32 -5.93
CA PHE A 217 -8.62 -17.26 -6.96
C PHE A 217 -8.21 -18.62 -7.54
N ARG A 218 -8.83 -19.72 -7.10
CA ARG A 218 -8.47 -21.10 -7.49
C ARG A 218 -8.35 -21.30 -9.01
N SER A 219 -9.24 -20.71 -9.79
CA SER A 219 -9.24 -20.87 -11.26
C SER A 219 -8.06 -20.19 -11.95
N ASP A 220 -7.48 -19.13 -11.37
CA ASP A 220 -6.31 -18.43 -11.93
C ASP A 220 -5.01 -19.15 -11.57
N ILE A 221 -5.02 -19.82 -10.43
CA ILE A 221 -3.93 -20.65 -9.95
C ILE A 221 -3.72 -21.86 -10.89
N GLY A 222 -4.80 -22.44 -11.44
CA GLY A 222 -4.74 -23.67 -12.25
C GLY A 222 -4.27 -23.52 -13.70
N THR A 223 -4.11 -22.30 -14.22
CA THR A 223 -3.78 -22.08 -15.65
C THR A 223 -2.28 -21.93 -15.94
N SER A 224 -1.41 -21.99 -14.94
CA SER A 224 0.04 -22.00 -15.17
C SER A 224 0.47 -23.37 -15.69
N THR A 225 0.63 -23.50 -17.00
CA THR A 225 0.96 -24.75 -17.70
C THR A 225 2.42 -25.22 -17.51
N GLY A 226 3.20 -24.56 -16.66
CA GLY A 226 4.62 -24.86 -16.41
C GLY A 226 4.88 -25.46 -15.02
N THR A 227 5.02 -26.78 -14.99
CA THR A 227 5.78 -27.65 -14.04
C THR A 227 5.50 -27.62 -12.53
N VAL A 228 5.23 -26.48 -11.87
CA VAL A 228 5.11 -26.44 -10.40
C VAL A 228 3.66 -26.42 -9.95
N ASN A 229 3.25 -27.39 -9.12
CA ASN A 229 1.93 -27.37 -8.48
C ASN A 229 1.85 -26.14 -7.53
N PRO A 230 1.04 -25.12 -7.87
CA PRO A 230 0.99 -23.88 -7.10
C PRO A 230 0.27 -24.02 -5.76
N TYR A 231 -0.44 -25.14 -5.53
CA TYR A 231 -1.11 -25.42 -4.27
C TYR A 231 -0.15 -25.86 -3.17
N VAL A 232 1.07 -26.31 -3.51
CA VAL A 232 2.04 -26.77 -2.50
C VAL A 232 2.54 -25.61 -1.62
N PRO A 233 3.04 -24.48 -2.16
CA PRO A 233 3.43 -23.34 -1.33
C PRO A 233 2.27 -22.78 -0.48
N ILE A 234 1.05 -22.77 -1.04
CA ILE A 234 -0.16 -22.33 -0.32
C ILE A 234 -0.46 -23.28 0.85
N GLY A 235 -0.37 -24.60 0.63
CA GLY A 235 -0.55 -25.60 1.67
C GLY A 235 0.50 -25.51 2.79
N ILE A 236 1.77 -25.26 2.43
CA ILE A 236 2.87 -25.02 3.38
C ILE A 236 2.57 -23.79 4.25
N LEU A 237 2.10 -22.69 3.64
CA LEU A 237 1.69 -21.48 4.36
C LEU A 237 0.54 -21.76 5.34
N PHE A 238 -0.50 -22.48 4.91
CA PHE A 238 -1.64 -22.81 5.76
C PHE A 238 -1.24 -23.70 6.93
N ALA A 239 -0.40 -24.71 6.67
CA ALA A 239 0.13 -25.57 7.71
C ALA A 239 0.95 -24.78 8.74
N TRP A 240 1.78 -23.84 8.30
CA TRP A 240 2.55 -22.98 9.21
C TRP A 240 1.66 -22.13 10.10
N ILE A 241 0.67 -21.44 9.53
CA ILE A 241 -0.27 -20.61 10.30
C ILE A 241 -1.08 -21.46 11.28
N ALA A 242 -1.53 -22.65 10.87
CA ALA A 242 -2.25 -23.58 11.75
C ALA A 242 -1.38 -24.06 12.93
N VAL A 243 -0.10 -24.38 12.68
CA VAL A 243 0.85 -24.75 13.74
C VAL A 243 1.05 -23.60 14.71
N LEU A 244 1.21 -22.36 14.22
CA LEU A 244 1.32 -21.17 15.07
C LEU A 244 0.03 -20.95 15.88
N PHE A 245 -1.14 -21.10 15.28
CA PHE A 245 -2.41 -21.01 16.00
C PHE A 245 -2.46 -22.01 17.16
N VAL A 246 -2.16 -23.29 16.91
CA VAL A 246 -2.12 -24.33 17.94
C VAL A 246 -1.11 -23.99 19.04
N TRP A 247 0.08 -23.50 18.67
CA TRP A 247 1.09 -23.06 19.63
C TRP A 247 0.57 -21.95 20.54
N PHE A 248 0.10 -20.84 19.96
CA PHE A 248 -0.33 -19.67 20.72
C PHE A 248 -1.58 -19.91 21.54
N TRP A 249 -2.48 -20.78 21.07
CA TRP A 249 -3.71 -21.09 21.78
C TRP A 249 -3.51 -22.05 22.96
N PHE A 250 -2.70 -23.11 22.79
CA PHE A 250 -2.60 -24.19 23.79
C PHE A 250 -1.30 -24.18 24.61
N PHE A 251 -0.19 -23.69 24.04
CA PHE A 251 1.14 -23.94 24.60
C PHE A 251 1.91 -22.68 25.00
N ALA A 252 1.56 -21.50 24.49
CA ALA A 252 2.36 -20.29 24.67
C ALA A 252 2.28 -19.65 26.07
N ALA A 253 1.20 -19.86 26.81
CA ALA A 253 0.94 -19.22 28.11
C ALA A 253 2.05 -19.37 29.18
N PRO A 254 2.72 -20.52 29.37
CA PRO A 254 3.82 -20.65 30.33
C PRO A 254 5.14 -20.03 29.87
N PHE A 255 5.24 -19.54 28.62
CA PHE A 255 6.47 -18.99 28.06
C PHE A 255 6.44 -17.46 28.05
N SER A 256 7.61 -16.85 28.24
CA SER A 256 7.77 -15.39 28.08
C SER A 256 7.57 -14.96 26.62
N GLY A 257 7.27 -13.67 26.41
CA GLY A 257 7.16 -13.09 25.07
C GLY A 257 8.39 -13.34 24.19
N TYR A 258 9.60 -13.28 24.73
CA TYR A 258 10.84 -13.56 23.99
C TYR A 258 10.96 -15.04 23.57
N GLN A 259 10.54 -15.97 24.44
CA GLN A 259 10.53 -17.38 24.11
C GLN A 259 9.49 -17.70 23.03
N ASN A 260 8.29 -17.12 23.14
CA ASN A 260 7.25 -17.24 22.11
C ASN A 260 7.71 -16.66 20.76
N LEU A 261 8.41 -15.53 20.77
CA LEU A 261 9.04 -14.95 19.57
C LEU A 261 10.11 -15.88 18.98
N ALA A 262 10.94 -16.52 19.81
CA ALA A 262 11.93 -17.48 19.33
C ALA A 262 11.28 -18.70 18.66
N VAL A 263 10.17 -19.22 19.21
CA VAL A 263 9.41 -20.32 18.59
C VAL A 263 8.79 -19.88 17.26
N PHE A 264 8.24 -18.67 17.19
CA PHE A 264 7.77 -18.10 15.94
C PHE A 264 8.88 -18.07 14.87
N LEU A 265 10.06 -17.50 15.20
CA LEU A 265 11.19 -17.41 14.27
C LEU A 265 11.73 -18.78 13.85
N ALA A 266 11.87 -19.72 14.80
CA ALA A 266 12.33 -21.07 14.50
C ALA A 266 11.35 -21.81 13.57
N SER A 267 10.04 -21.67 13.80
CA SER A 267 9.02 -22.25 12.91
C SER A 267 9.06 -21.60 11.51
N MET A 268 9.25 -20.29 11.43
CA MET A 268 9.38 -19.57 10.15
C MET A 268 10.59 -20.10 9.36
N MET A 269 11.75 -20.26 10.01
CA MET A 269 12.95 -20.83 9.39
C MET A 269 12.71 -22.27 8.91
N LEU A 270 12.03 -23.09 9.70
CA LEU A 270 11.70 -24.47 9.34
C LEU A 270 10.82 -24.52 8.08
N PHE A 271 9.72 -23.78 8.06
CA PHE A 271 8.79 -23.76 6.92
C PHE A 271 9.40 -23.09 5.67
N ALA A 272 10.23 -22.05 5.86
CA ALA A 272 11.02 -21.47 4.78
C ALA A 272 12.02 -22.48 4.19
N GLY A 273 12.67 -23.28 5.03
CA GLY A 273 13.55 -24.37 4.61
C GLY A 273 12.81 -25.44 3.79
N ILE A 274 11.61 -25.84 4.22
CA ILE A 274 10.74 -26.76 3.47
C ILE A 274 10.36 -26.16 2.11
N GLY A 275 9.93 -24.90 2.08
CA GLY A 275 9.61 -24.18 0.84
C GLY A 275 10.80 -24.06 -0.11
N TYR A 276 12.00 -23.78 0.42
CA TYR A 276 13.24 -23.73 -0.35
C TYR A 276 13.60 -25.09 -0.95
N LEU A 277 13.51 -26.18 -0.18
CA LEU A 277 13.77 -27.54 -0.70
C LEU A 277 12.77 -27.93 -1.78
N TYR A 278 11.49 -27.59 -1.62
CA TYR A 278 10.47 -27.78 -2.65
C TYR A 278 10.82 -27.03 -3.93
N LEU A 279 11.14 -25.73 -3.84
CA LEU A 279 11.52 -24.91 -4.99
C LEU A 279 12.82 -25.39 -5.65
N ARG A 280 13.80 -25.85 -4.86
CA ARG A 280 15.06 -26.39 -5.37
C ARG A 280 14.82 -27.62 -6.23
N ASN A 281 14.01 -28.58 -5.77
CA ASN A 281 13.69 -29.79 -6.55
C ASN A 281 12.91 -29.48 -7.84
N GLN A 282 12.23 -28.33 -7.89
CA GLN A 282 11.53 -27.87 -9.10
C GLN A 282 12.46 -27.15 -10.08
N ARG A 283 13.54 -26.51 -9.59
CA ARG A 283 14.51 -25.83 -10.44
C ARG A 283 15.17 -26.78 -11.43
N ASP A 284 15.52 -27.98 -10.98
CA ASP A 284 16.14 -29.00 -11.83
C ASP A 284 15.23 -29.39 -13.02
N SER A 285 13.90 -29.31 -12.84
CA SER A 285 12.93 -29.56 -13.93
C SER A 285 12.74 -28.39 -14.90
N ILE A 286 13.15 -27.19 -14.52
CA ILE A 286 13.10 -25.99 -15.39
C ILE A 286 14.32 -25.96 -16.29
N ASP A 287 15.47 -26.43 -15.80
CA ASP A 287 16.70 -26.50 -16.60
C ASP A 287 16.59 -27.53 -17.74
N ASP A 288 15.66 -28.49 -17.65
CA ASP A 288 15.32 -29.46 -18.71
C ASP A 288 14.35 -28.92 -19.78
N LEU A 289 13.85 -27.68 -19.64
CA LEU A 289 13.08 -27.04 -20.71
C LEU A 289 14.05 -26.55 -21.77
N ASP A 290 14.26 -27.37 -22.80
CA ASP A 290 15.03 -27.01 -24.00
C ASP A 290 14.48 -25.70 -24.59
N TRP A 291 15.26 -24.63 -24.50
CA TRP A 291 14.93 -23.29 -25.01
C TRP A 291 15.14 -23.18 -26.54
N GLU A 292 14.79 -24.21 -27.30
CA GLU A 292 14.91 -24.24 -28.77
C GLU A 292 13.94 -23.29 -29.50
#